data_AF-A0A7V8D9E5-F1
#
_entry.id   AF-A0A7V8D9E5-F1
#
_cell.length_a   1.000
_cell.length_b   1.000
_cell.length_c   1.000
_cell.angle_alpha   90.00
_cell.angle_beta   90.00
_cell.angle_gamma   90.00
#
_symmetry.space_group_name_H-M   'P 1'
#
loop_
_entity.id
_entity.type
_entity.pdbx_description
1 polymer ?
#
loop_
_entity_poly.entity_id
_entity_poly.type
_entity_poly.pdbx_seq_one_letter_code
_entity_poly.pdbx_strand_id
1 'polypeptide(L)'
;CKHGAKEVFIKPVLWNGAYGRIASPSQNIPDDNNLPVHVPNSIQINVSALNAQNENAIPMDGLGEVLQNRFLRTSRDCCLLYSPESEAFERFGLKKNYGLEKELSSPHDISGGHQGSIALYKEVGKHNQKLGEKSIVYDENGEEIMVSYDWKPLSRVEHRLGSASLHYNAAVNTVFALANLSDAIMFNSGVFDRNFVDESGDFELPKSLFGGDESAYALFEHGVWFENKINAVAQYALQNNLHQSDEIIVKNLGTLLKKEILKQYGK
;
A
#
# COMPACT_ATOMS: atom_id res chain seq x y z
N CYS A 1 -9.55 -17.61 7.30
CA CYS A 1 -8.66 -16.62 7.96
C CYS A 1 -9.45 -15.94 9.10
N LYS A 2 -8.94 -15.86 10.35
CA LYS A 2 -9.64 -15.16 11.47
C LYS A 2 -9.69 -13.63 11.29
N HIS A 3 -8.95 -13.09 10.30
CA HIS A 3 -8.76 -11.64 10.08
C HIS A 3 -9.00 -11.18 8.63
N GLY A 4 -9.37 -12.09 7.73
CA GLY A 4 -9.75 -11.74 6.35
C GLY A 4 -11.19 -11.22 6.29
N ALA A 5 -11.52 -10.41 5.28
CA ALA A 5 -12.89 -9.99 5.10
C ALA A 5 -13.77 -11.21 4.74
N LYS A 6 -14.93 -11.34 5.41
CA LYS A 6 -15.73 -12.58 5.41
C LYS A 6 -16.58 -12.79 4.16
N GLU A 7 -16.96 -11.70 3.50
CA GLU A 7 -17.82 -11.70 2.30
C GLU A 7 -17.16 -10.84 1.22
N VAL A 8 -16.08 -11.35 0.63
CA VAL A 8 -15.33 -10.62 -0.40
C VAL A 8 -15.57 -11.22 -1.77
N PHE A 9 -16.10 -10.41 -2.68
CA PHE A 9 -16.13 -10.70 -4.10
C PHE A 9 -15.01 -9.91 -4.78
N ILE A 10 -13.91 -10.59 -5.06
CA ILE A 10 -12.73 -10.01 -5.73
C ILE A 10 -12.78 -10.16 -7.25
N LYS A 11 -13.75 -10.94 -7.78
CA LYS A 11 -14.00 -11.03 -9.22
C LYS A 11 -14.89 -9.88 -9.69
N PRO A 12 -14.68 -9.34 -10.90
CA PRO A 12 -15.60 -8.38 -11.48
C PRO A 12 -16.94 -9.06 -11.75
N VAL A 13 -18.05 -8.41 -11.39
CA VAL A 13 -19.41 -8.95 -11.53
C VAL A 13 -20.26 -7.96 -12.30
N LEU A 14 -20.93 -8.40 -13.37
CA LEU A 14 -22.04 -7.66 -13.98
C LEU A 14 -23.26 -7.77 -13.06
N TRP A 15 -23.78 -6.65 -12.63
CA TRP A 15 -24.89 -6.54 -11.70
C TRP A 15 -26.13 -6.00 -12.40
N ASN A 16 -27.31 -6.57 -12.14
CA ASN A 16 -28.58 -6.07 -12.70
C ASN A 16 -29.70 -5.89 -11.66
N GLY A 17 -29.38 -5.43 -10.46
CA GLY A 17 -30.36 -5.20 -9.38
C GLY A 17 -30.95 -6.47 -8.77
N ALA A 18 -31.07 -7.56 -9.52
CA ALA A 18 -31.62 -8.84 -9.09
C ALA A 18 -30.62 -10.01 -9.23
N TYR A 19 -29.63 -9.91 -10.13
CA TYR A 19 -28.64 -10.97 -10.38
C TYR A 19 -27.24 -10.40 -10.60
N GLY A 20 -26.26 -10.99 -9.93
CA GLY A 20 -24.84 -10.81 -10.23
C GLY A 20 -24.34 -11.96 -11.11
N ARG A 21 -23.67 -11.64 -12.23
CA ARG A 21 -22.97 -12.62 -13.09
C ARG A 21 -21.49 -12.26 -13.15
N ILE A 22 -20.58 -13.23 -13.06
CA ILE A 22 -19.14 -12.96 -13.23
C ILE A 22 -18.89 -12.40 -14.63
N ALA A 23 -18.19 -11.27 -14.73
CA ALA A 23 -17.88 -10.63 -16.01
C ALA A 23 -16.78 -11.40 -16.74
N SER A 24 -17.00 -11.75 -18.01
CA SER A 24 -15.98 -12.43 -18.83
C SER A 24 -15.00 -11.42 -19.45
N PRO A 25 -13.67 -11.62 -19.38
CA PRO A 25 -12.68 -10.67 -19.89
C PRO A 25 -12.73 -10.41 -21.41
N SER A 26 -13.37 -11.30 -22.17
CA SER A 26 -13.42 -11.26 -23.64
C SER A 26 -14.74 -10.72 -24.22
N GLN A 27 -15.67 -10.29 -23.36
CA GLN A 27 -16.94 -9.74 -23.82
C GLN A 27 -16.83 -8.22 -23.75
N ASN A 28 -16.88 -7.55 -24.92
CA ASN A 28 -17.32 -6.16 -24.97
C ASN A 28 -18.63 -6.11 -24.20
N ILE A 29 -18.66 -5.39 -23.08
CA ILE A 29 -19.91 -5.13 -22.35
C ILE A 29 -20.81 -4.45 -23.37
N PRO A 30 -21.90 -5.10 -23.84
CA PRO A 30 -22.70 -4.53 -24.90
C PRO A 30 -23.25 -3.18 -24.43
N ASP A 31 -23.07 -2.11 -25.22
CA ASP A 31 -23.54 -0.75 -24.89
C ASP A 31 -25.04 -0.70 -24.50
N ASP A 32 -25.83 -1.66 -24.98
CA ASP A 32 -27.27 -1.76 -24.70
C ASP A 32 -27.61 -2.37 -23.32
N ASN A 33 -26.63 -2.97 -22.64
CA ASN A 33 -26.80 -3.53 -21.31
C ASN A 33 -26.02 -2.66 -20.31
N ASN A 34 -26.69 -1.62 -19.80
CA ASN A 34 -26.29 -0.80 -18.63
C ASN A 34 -26.17 -1.64 -17.34
N LEU A 35 -25.38 -2.71 -17.37
CA LEU A 35 -25.14 -3.61 -16.26
C LEU A 35 -23.98 -3.04 -15.44
N PRO A 36 -24.21 -2.51 -14.23
CA PRO A 36 -23.14 -2.06 -13.36
C PRO A 36 -22.08 -3.15 -13.16
N VAL A 37 -20.83 -2.87 -13.49
CA VAL A 37 -19.69 -3.73 -13.13
C VAL A 37 -19.34 -3.45 -11.67
N HIS A 38 -19.40 -4.47 -10.82
CA HIS A 38 -18.88 -4.40 -9.47
C HIS A 38 -17.35 -4.40 -9.49
N VAL A 39 -16.76 -3.33 -8.95
CA VAL A 39 -15.32 -3.15 -8.83
C VAL A 39 -14.84 -3.84 -7.54
N PRO A 40 -13.88 -4.76 -7.61
CA PRO A 40 -13.28 -5.38 -6.43
C PRO A 40 -12.75 -4.36 -5.43
N ASN A 41 -12.98 -4.61 -4.15
CA ASN A 41 -12.58 -3.72 -3.06
C ASN A 41 -11.06 -3.58 -2.97
N SER A 42 -10.57 -2.34 -2.90
CA SER A 42 -9.17 -2.03 -2.60
C SER A 42 -8.94 -1.83 -1.12
N ILE A 43 -7.77 -2.18 -0.62
CA ILE A 43 -7.29 -1.79 0.70
C ILE A 43 -6.17 -0.76 0.53
N GLN A 44 -6.36 0.40 1.14
CA GLN A 44 -5.41 1.51 1.14
C GLN A 44 -4.78 1.60 2.52
N ILE A 45 -3.45 1.57 2.61
CA ILE A 45 -2.73 1.79 3.87
C ILE A 45 -2.18 3.21 3.88
N ASN A 46 -2.56 3.98 4.90
CA ASN A 46 -2.03 5.30 5.16
C ASN A 46 -0.95 5.22 6.25
N VAL A 47 0.22 5.79 5.96
CA VAL A 47 1.40 5.74 6.83
C VAL A 47 1.85 7.15 7.18
N SER A 48 1.88 7.43 8.47
CA SER A 48 2.51 8.61 9.06
C SER A 48 3.33 8.21 10.28
N ALA A 49 4.19 9.11 10.74
CA ALA A 49 5.02 8.93 11.91
C ALA A 49 5.03 10.20 12.74
N LEU A 50 5.19 10.06 14.06
CA LEU A 50 5.33 11.18 14.99
C LEU A 50 6.79 11.27 15.44
N ASN A 51 7.32 12.50 15.54
CA ASN A 51 8.61 12.76 16.15
C ASN A 51 8.51 12.76 17.69
N ALA A 52 9.63 13.00 18.38
CA ALA A 52 9.67 13.07 19.85
C ALA A 52 8.85 14.24 20.43
N GLN A 53 8.52 15.25 19.63
CA GLN A 53 7.68 16.39 19.98
C GLN A 53 6.20 16.14 19.69
N ASN A 54 5.83 14.92 19.28
CA ASN A 54 4.48 14.51 18.91
C ASN A 54 3.92 15.24 17.66
N GLU A 55 4.82 15.72 16.80
CA GLU A 55 4.49 16.34 15.53
C GLU A 55 4.64 15.32 14.39
N ASN A 56 3.84 15.49 13.33
CA ASN A 56 3.95 14.64 12.15
C ASN A 56 5.34 14.81 11.50
N ALA A 57 6.10 13.72 11.41
CA ALA A 57 7.47 13.68 10.90
C ALA A 57 7.55 13.52 9.36
N ILE A 58 6.45 13.12 8.70
CA ILE A 58 6.39 12.96 7.24
C ILE A 58 6.81 14.22 6.44
N PRO A 59 6.43 15.45 6.83
CA PRO A 59 6.82 16.65 6.10
C PRO A 59 8.23 17.14 6.45
N MET A 60 8.92 16.48 7.39
CA MET A 60 10.22 16.90 7.91
C MET A 60 11.35 16.21 7.14
N ASP A 61 12.40 16.97 6.82
CA ASP A 61 13.69 16.48 6.31
C ASP A 61 13.60 15.47 5.14
N GLY A 62 12.60 15.62 4.27
CA GLY A 62 12.38 14.74 3.11
C GLY A 62 11.91 13.32 3.44
N LEU A 63 11.48 13.04 4.68
CA LEU A 63 11.07 11.70 5.10
C LEU A 63 9.93 11.13 4.25
N GLY A 64 8.94 11.96 3.91
CA GLY A 64 7.82 11.55 3.08
C GLY A 64 8.24 11.10 1.68
N GLU A 65 9.16 11.82 1.04
CA GLU A 65 9.71 11.50 -0.28
C GLU A 65 10.52 10.21 -0.23
N VAL A 66 11.35 10.02 0.79
CA VAL A 66 12.12 8.78 0.99
C VAL A 66 11.17 7.60 1.25
N LEU A 67 10.16 7.77 2.08
CA LEU A 67 9.17 6.72 2.36
C LEU A 67 8.40 6.33 1.09
N GLN A 68 7.96 7.30 0.29
CA GLN A 68 7.31 7.04 -0.99
C GLN A 68 8.25 6.26 -1.91
N ASN A 69 9.52 6.67 -2.03
CA ASN A 69 10.52 5.95 -2.83
C ASN A 69 10.71 4.50 -2.36
N ARG A 70 10.74 4.25 -1.05
CA ARG A 70 10.84 2.88 -0.51
C ARG A 70 9.64 2.02 -0.89
N PHE A 71 8.42 2.53 -0.77
CA PHE A 71 7.24 1.81 -1.23
C PHE A 71 7.27 1.55 -2.74
N LEU A 72 7.71 2.51 -3.56
CA LEU A 72 7.83 2.35 -5.01
C LEU A 72 8.74 1.17 -5.36
N ARG A 73 9.89 1.08 -4.70
CA ARG A 73 10.90 0.03 -4.96
C ARG A 73 10.48 -1.34 -4.45
N THR A 74 9.78 -1.40 -3.32
CA THR A 74 9.54 -2.66 -2.61
C THR A 74 8.21 -3.30 -2.99
N SER A 75 7.27 -2.52 -3.53
CA SER A 75 5.91 -3.00 -3.83
C SER A 75 5.90 -4.17 -4.81
N ARG A 76 6.71 -4.12 -5.89
CA ARG A 76 6.77 -5.20 -6.88
C ARG A 76 7.08 -6.55 -6.24
N ASP A 77 8.20 -6.63 -5.53
CA ASP A 77 8.69 -7.89 -4.96
C ASP A 77 7.88 -8.32 -3.73
N CYS A 78 7.24 -7.37 -3.04
CA CYS A 78 6.37 -7.63 -1.89
C CYS A 78 4.89 -7.73 -2.27
N CYS A 79 4.56 -7.86 -3.57
CA CYS A 79 3.17 -7.83 -4.03
C CYS A 79 2.28 -8.90 -3.39
N LEU A 80 2.86 -10.07 -3.08
CA LEU A 80 2.20 -11.16 -2.35
C LEU A 80 1.59 -10.71 -1.01
N LEU A 81 2.18 -9.72 -0.35
CA LEU A 81 1.78 -9.27 0.99
C LEU A 81 0.46 -8.49 1.00
N TYR A 82 0.13 -7.84 -0.12
CA TYR A 82 -1.06 -6.99 -0.24
C TYR A 82 -2.01 -7.45 -1.37
N SER A 83 -1.62 -8.44 -2.17
CA SER A 83 -2.44 -9.10 -3.20
C SER A 83 -2.29 -10.64 -3.12
N PRO A 84 -2.78 -11.28 -2.04
CA PRO A 84 -2.50 -12.69 -1.73
C PRO A 84 -3.39 -13.71 -2.48
N GLU A 85 -4.09 -13.31 -3.55
CA GLU A 85 -5.00 -14.17 -4.31
C GLU A 85 -4.86 -13.92 -5.80
N SER A 86 -5.05 -14.95 -6.63
CA SER A 86 -4.96 -14.81 -8.10
C SER A 86 -5.94 -13.77 -8.63
N GLU A 87 -7.14 -13.72 -8.07
CA GLU A 87 -8.16 -12.73 -8.41
C GLU A 87 -7.75 -11.28 -8.09
N ALA A 88 -6.81 -11.06 -7.16
CA ALA A 88 -6.29 -9.72 -6.89
C ALA A 88 -5.56 -9.13 -8.11
N PHE A 89 -5.02 -9.98 -8.99
CA PHE A 89 -4.32 -9.55 -10.20
C PHE A 89 -5.28 -9.20 -11.34
N GLU A 90 -6.48 -9.81 -11.37
CA GLU A 90 -7.56 -9.39 -12.26
C GLU A 90 -7.97 -7.93 -12.00
N ARG A 91 -7.90 -7.49 -10.72
CA ARG A 91 -8.17 -6.09 -10.35
C ARG A 91 -7.22 -5.12 -11.05
N PHE A 92 -5.94 -5.44 -11.17
CA PHE A 92 -4.98 -4.59 -11.88
C PHE A 92 -5.27 -4.56 -13.39
N GLY A 93 -5.79 -5.65 -13.95
CA GLY A 93 -6.18 -5.73 -15.35
C GLY A 93 -7.50 -5.02 -15.70
N LEU A 94 -8.31 -4.62 -14.72
CA LEU A 94 -9.69 -4.16 -14.95
C LEU A 94 -9.85 -3.07 -15.99
N LYS A 95 -9.03 -2.01 -15.87
CA LYS A 95 -9.11 -0.85 -16.75
C LYS A 95 -8.87 -1.21 -18.21
N LYS A 96 -7.81 -1.97 -18.45
CA LYS A 96 -7.42 -2.44 -19.78
C LYS A 96 -8.36 -3.51 -20.32
N ASN A 97 -8.69 -4.51 -19.50
CA ASN A 97 -9.44 -5.69 -19.93
C ASN A 97 -10.93 -5.37 -20.18
N TYR A 98 -11.48 -4.36 -19.50
CA TYR A 98 -12.91 -3.99 -19.60
C TYR A 98 -13.14 -2.57 -20.11
N GLY A 99 -12.09 -1.83 -20.52
CA GLY A 99 -12.20 -0.46 -21.03
C GLY A 99 -12.63 0.59 -19.98
N LEU A 100 -12.45 0.30 -18.69
CA LEU A 100 -12.97 1.11 -17.57
C LEU A 100 -12.00 2.23 -17.11
N GLU A 101 -11.23 2.80 -18.05
CA GLU A 101 -10.19 3.80 -17.75
C GLU A 101 -10.77 5.08 -17.13
N LYS A 102 -11.97 5.48 -17.53
CA LYS A 102 -12.62 6.71 -17.06
C LYS A 102 -13.36 6.51 -15.74
N GLU A 103 -13.79 5.28 -15.47
CA GLU A 103 -14.67 4.91 -14.37
C GLU A 103 -13.86 4.49 -13.13
N LEU A 104 -12.67 3.95 -13.32
CA LEU A 104 -11.84 3.43 -12.22
C LEU A 104 -10.73 4.40 -11.82
N SER A 105 -10.71 4.73 -10.54
CA SER A 105 -9.57 5.41 -9.89
C SER A 105 -8.55 4.42 -9.28
N SER A 106 -8.80 3.11 -9.38
CA SER A 106 -7.88 2.10 -8.87
C SER A 106 -6.57 2.12 -9.64
N PRO A 107 -5.42 2.16 -8.95
CA PRO A 107 -4.12 2.02 -9.61
C PRO A 107 -3.92 0.62 -10.18
N HIS A 108 -3.10 0.54 -11.22
CA HIS A 108 -2.72 -0.69 -11.91
C HIS A 108 -1.21 -0.74 -12.25
N ASP A 109 -0.46 0.18 -11.68
CA ASP A 109 0.94 0.49 -11.94
C ASP A 109 1.67 0.77 -10.61
N ILE A 110 2.99 0.91 -10.66
CA ILE A 110 3.79 1.42 -9.55
C ILE A 110 4.17 2.87 -9.88
N SER A 111 3.48 3.83 -9.26
CA SER A 111 3.66 5.25 -9.55
C SER A 111 3.58 6.12 -8.30
N GLY A 112 4.35 7.20 -8.32
CA GLY A 112 4.51 8.15 -7.21
C GLY A 112 3.69 9.44 -7.36
N GLY A 113 4.13 10.51 -6.70
CA GLY A 113 3.39 11.77 -6.61
C GLY A 113 2.17 11.67 -5.70
N HIS A 114 1.23 12.62 -5.74
CA HIS A 114 0.03 12.57 -4.89
C HIS A 114 -1.15 11.82 -5.54
N GLN A 115 -1.07 11.52 -6.85
CA GLN A 115 -2.09 10.79 -7.60
C GLN A 115 -1.72 9.34 -7.93
N GLY A 116 -0.45 8.96 -7.78
CA GLY A 116 0.00 7.61 -8.12
C GLY A 116 -0.55 6.50 -7.22
N SER A 117 -0.15 5.26 -7.51
CA SER A 117 -0.52 4.09 -6.73
C SER A 117 0.09 4.07 -5.32
N ILE A 118 1.18 4.80 -5.13
CA ILE A 118 1.80 5.08 -3.84
C ILE A 118 1.84 6.60 -3.71
N ALA A 119 0.88 7.18 -3.01
CA ALA A 119 0.67 8.61 -2.98
C ALA A 119 1.34 9.28 -1.79
N LEU A 120 2.07 10.37 -2.01
CA LEU A 120 2.55 11.26 -0.96
C LEU A 120 1.64 12.48 -0.90
N TYR A 121 0.90 12.62 0.20
CA TYR A 121 0.06 13.78 0.44
C TYR A 121 0.80 14.80 1.30
N LYS A 122 0.92 16.02 0.78
CA LYS A 122 1.50 17.19 1.47
C LYS A 122 0.47 18.32 1.43
N GLU A 123 0.72 19.38 0.67
CA GLU A 123 -0.22 20.49 0.46
C GLU A 123 -1.45 20.08 -0.35
N VAL A 124 -1.29 19.07 -1.22
CA VAL A 124 -2.32 18.62 -2.16
C VAL A 124 -2.75 17.19 -1.83
N GLY A 125 -4.06 16.98 -1.78
CA GLY A 125 -4.69 15.70 -1.52
C GLY A 125 -4.98 14.88 -2.79
N LYS A 126 -5.77 13.82 -2.60
CA LYS A 126 -6.13 12.84 -3.64
C LYS A 126 -6.79 13.42 -4.89
N HIS A 127 -7.63 14.43 -4.71
CA HIS A 127 -8.48 15.05 -5.73
C HIS A 127 -8.02 16.48 -6.07
N ASN A 128 -6.72 16.76 -5.96
CA ASN A 128 -6.13 18.09 -6.14
C ASN A 128 -6.66 19.15 -5.14
N GLN A 129 -7.33 18.73 -4.06
CA GLN A 129 -7.80 19.64 -3.02
C GLN A 129 -6.64 20.07 -2.12
N LYS A 130 -6.68 21.32 -1.64
CA LYS A 130 -5.78 21.78 -0.57
C LYS A 130 -6.05 20.97 0.70
N LEU A 131 -4.98 20.54 1.38
CA LEU A 131 -5.10 19.84 2.65
C LEU A 131 -4.98 20.80 3.83
N GLY A 132 -5.65 20.42 4.93
CA GLY A 132 -5.52 21.13 6.20
C GLY A 132 -6.38 22.37 6.33
N GLU A 133 -7.40 22.52 5.48
CA GLU A 133 -8.39 23.58 5.62
C GLU A 133 -9.11 23.45 6.96
N LYS A 134 -9.11 24.55 7.71
CA LYS A 134 -9.81 24.67 8.98
C LYS A 134 -10.42 26.04 9.10
N SER A 135 -11.74 26.09 9.25
CA SER A 135 -12.48 27.30 9.61
C SER A 135 -11.95 27.86 10.92
N ILE A 136 -11.61 29.15 10.94
CA ILE A 136 -11.12 29.84 12.13
C ILE A 136 -12.04 30.97 12.60
N VAL A 137 -12.89 31.50 11.72
CA VAL A 137 -13.87 32.54 12.06
C VAL A 137 -15.19 32.23 11.36
N TYR A 138 -16.28 32.31 12.11
CA TYR A 138 -17.66 32.23 11.61
C TYR A 138 -18.38 33.57 11.83
N ASP A 139 -19.32 33.89 10.95
CA ASP A 139 -20.20 35.04 11.12
C ASP A 139 -21.31 34.77 12.16
N GLU A 140 -22.17 35.75 12.38
CA GLU A 140 -23.31 35.65 13.30
C GLU A 140 -24.38 34.63 12.86
N ASN A 141 -24.36 34.20 11.60
CA ASN A 141 -25.23 33.18 11.02
C ASN A 141 -24.59 31.79 10.99
N GLY A 142 -23.32 31.66 11.39
CA GLY A 142 -22.55 30.41 11.33
C GLY A 142 -21.89 30.14 9.99
N GLU A 143 -21.87 31.11 9.07
CA GLU A 143 -21.16 31.03 7.79
C GLU A 143 -19.66 31.31 7.99
N GLU A 144 -18.82 30.59 7.24
CA GLU A 144 -17.37 30.70 7.37
C GLU A 144 -16.85 32.03 6.79
N ILE A 145 -16.17 32.82 7.61
CA ILE A 145 -15.55 34.10 7.19
C ILE A 145 -14.08 33.90 6.82
N MET A 146 -13.38 33.01 7.53
CA MET A 146 -11.92 32.86 7.38
C MET A 146 -11.47 31.43 7.65
N VAL A 147 -10.53 30.97 6.82
CA VAL A 147 -9.88 29.66 6.91
C VAL A 147 -8.39 29.79 7.13
N SER A 148 -7.84 28.83 7.85
CA SER A 148 -6.41 28.54 7.88
C SER A 148 -6.14 27.23 7.14
N TYR A 149 -4.90 27.08 6.66
CA TYR A 149 -4.43 25.85 6.02
C TYR A 149 -3.20 25.35 6.76
N ASP A 150 -3.33 24.20 7.44
CA ASP A 150 -2.20 23.47 7.99
C ASP A 150 -2.22 22.02 7.54
N TRP A 151 -1.50 21.75 6.46
CA TRP A 151 -1.45 20.44 5.83
C TRP A 151 -0.51 19.47 6.55
N LYS A 152 0.44 19.97 7.35
CA LYS A 152 1.51 19.16 7.94
C LYS A 152 0.98 18.01 8.80
N PRO A 153 -0.02 18.22 9.69
CA PRO A 153 -0.61 17.13 10.47
C PRO A 153 -1.24 16.03 9.62
N LEU A 154 -1.75 16.36 8.43
CA LEU A 154 -2.43 15.42 7.53
C LEU A 154 -1.50 14.72 6.53
N SER A 155 -0.22 15.12 6.49
CA SER A 155 0.76 14.58 5.55
C SER A 155 1.03 13.10 5.81
N ARG A 156 1.09 12.31 4.76
CA ARG A 156 1.21 10.85 4.84
C ARG A 156 1.57 10.23 3.50
N VAL A 157 2.09 9.02 3.53
CA VAL A 157 2.20 8.16 2.34
C VAL A 157 1.05 7.16 2.34
N GLU A 158 0.34 7.04 1.23
CA GLU A 158 -0.78 6.12 1.03
C GLU A 158 -0.42 5.05 -0.01
N HIS A 159 -0.33 3.80 0.41
CA HIS A 159 -0.17 2.65 -0.47
C HIS A 159 -1.54 2.15 -0.91
N ARG A 160 -1.87 2.26 -2.21
CA ARG A 160 -3.22 2.02 -2.76
C ARG A 160 -3.36 0.71 -3.55
N LEU A 161 -2.34 -0.14 -3.50
CA LEU A 161 -2.27 -1.36 -4.32
C LEU A 161 -2.94 -2.57 -3.66
N GLY A 162 -3.21 -2.51 -2.35
CA GLY A 162 -3.83 -3.61 -1.62
C GLY A 162 -5.19 -4.03 -2.20
N SER A 163 -5.44 -5.33 -2.22
CA SER A 163 -6.69 -5.92 -2.66
C SER A 163 -7.38 -6.60 -1.48
N ALA A 164 -8.63 -6.22 -1.22
CA ALA A 164 -9.42 -6.91 -0.22
C ALA A 164 -9.71 -8.32 -0.72
N SER A 165 -9.38 -9.31 0.11
CA SER A 165 -9.50 -10.73 -0.23
C SER A 165 -9.68 -11.57 1.04
N LEU A 166 -10.03 -12.85 0.89
CA LEU A 166 -10.17 -13.79 2.00
C LEU A 166 -8.83 -14.09 2.71
N HIS A 167 -7.76 -14.14 1.92
CA HIS A 167 -6.39 -14.38 2.33
C HIS A 167 -5.63 -13.10 2.70
N TYR A 168 -6.24 -11.92 2.52
CA TYR A 168 -5.67 -10.67 3.00
C TYR A 168 -5.41 -10.72 4.51
N ASN A 169 -4.18 -10.38 4.89
CA ASN A 169 -3.75 -10.33 6.27
C ASN A 169 -3.30 -8.90 6.61
N ALA A 170 -4.15 -8.18 7.34
CA ALA A 170 -3.88 -6.81 7.75
C ALA A 170 -2.58 -6.68 8.56
N ALA A 171 -2.27 -7.65 9.43
CA ALA A 171 -1.05 -7.61 10.22
C ALA A 171 0.20 -7.73 9.34
N VAL A 172 0.18 -8.61 8.34
CA VAL A 172 1.30 -8.77 7.39
C VAL A 172 1.50 -7.49 6.56
N ASN A 173 0.42 -6.89 6.07
CA ASN A 173 0.53 -5.65 5.30
C ASN A 173 0.96 -4.46 6.18
N THR A 174 0.56 -4.43 7.46
CA THR A 174 1.10 -3.47 8.44
C THR A 174 2.59 -3.68 8.67
N VAL A 175 3.07 -4.92 8.78
CA VAL A 175 4.52 -5.20 8.90
C VAL A 175 5.27 -4.70 7.66
N PHE A 176 4.73 -4.92 6.45
CA PHE A 176 5.29 -4.37 5.22
C PHE A 176 5.37 -2.84 5.24
N ALA A 177 4.31 -2.17 5.71
CA ALA A 177 4.30 -0.72 5.85
C ALA A 177 5.32 -0.20 6.88
N LEU A 178 5.42 -0.86 8.03
CA LEU A 178 6.39 -0.52 9.07
C LEU A 178 7.83 -0.82 8.65
N ALA A 179 8.07 -1.86 7.86
CA ALA A 179 9.39 -2.15 7.30
C ALA A 179 9.84 -1.04 6.33
N ASN A 180 8.94 -0.52 5.50
CA ASN A 180 9.24 0.64 4.65
C ASN A 180 9.46 1.93 5.47
N LEU A 181 8.63 2.18 6.48
CA LEU A 181 8.78 3.36 7.35
C LEU A 181 10.10 3.35 8.13
N SER A 182 10.43 2.22 8.75
CA SER A 182 11.70 2.06 9.48
C SER A 182 12.91 2.21 8.58
N ASP A 183 12.85 1.67 7.35
CA ASP A 183 13.91 1.87 6.36
C ASP A 183 14.09 3.35 6.00
N ALA A 184 12.99 4.07 5.78
CA ALA A 184 13.01 5.50 5.46
C ALA A 184 13.58 6.34 6.61
N ILE A 185 13.17 6.06 7.85
CA ILE A 185 13.69 6.73 9.05
C ILE A 185 15.20 6.48 9.19
N MET A 186 15.63 5.21 9.10
CA MET A 186 17.04 4.84 9.27
C MET A 186 17.93 5.40 8.18
N PHE A 187 17.43 5.52 6.94
CA PHE A 187 18.11 6.23 5.85
C PHE A 187 18.29 7.71 6.18
N ASN A 188 17.23 8.40 6.60
CA ASN A 188 17.29 9.82 6.95
C ASN A 188 18.18 10.11 8.17
N SER A 189 18.20 9.20 9.15
CA SER A 189 19.08 9.30 10.32
C SER A 189 20.55 8.97 10.03
N GLY A 190 20.90 8.53 8.81
CA GLY A 190 22.26 8.12 8.45
C GLY A 190 22.72 6.82 9.13
N VAL A 191 21.79 6.05 9.71
CA VAL A 191 22.07 4.78 10.40
C VAL A 191 22.35 3.66 9.40
N PHE A 192 21.70 3.69 8.24
CA PHE A 192 21.96 2.77 7.14
C PHE A 192 22.76 3.43 6.01
N ASP A 193 23.68 2.65 5.45
CA ASP A 193 24.56 3.10 4.37
C ASP A 193 23.74 3.58 3.16
N ARG A 194 24.11 4.74 2.62
CA ARG A 194 23.43 5.38 1.47
C ARG A 194 23.68 4.64 0.16
N ASN A 195 24.50 3.58 0.19
CA ASN A 195 24.91 2.77 -0.95
C ASN A 195 23.81 1.88 -1.55
N PHE A 196 22.55 1.98 -1.12
CA PHE A 196 21.43 1.46 -1.92
C PHE A 196 21.22 2.43 -3.09
N VAL A 197 21.98 2.18 -4.16
CA VAL A 197 21.99 2.96 -5.39
C VAL A 197 20.55 3.14 -5.87
N ASP A 198 20.23 4.41 -6.11
CA ASP A 198 18.94 4.91 -6.56
C ASP A 198 18.76 4.55 -8.05
N GLU A 199 18.71 3.26 -8.39
CA GLU A 199 18.39 2.86 -9.76
C GLU A 199 16.92 3.16 -10.00
N SER A 200 16.65 4.19 -10.82
CA SER A 200 15.33 4.46 -11.38
C SER A 200 14.95 3.27 -12.25
N GLY A 201 13.96 2.50 -11.81
CA GLY A 201 13.34 1.45 -12.62
C GLY A 201 11.86 1.74 -12.75
N ASP A 202 11.35 1.69 -13.97
CA ASP A 202 9.91 1.50 -14.19
C ASP A 202 9.60 0.05 -13.80
N PHE A 203 9.09 -0.14 -12.58
CA PHE A 203 8.73 -1.46 -12.09
C PHE A 203 7.25 -1.74 -12.42
N GLU A 204 6.99 -2.62 -13.38
CA GLU A 204 5.63 -3.13 -13.59
C GLU A 204 5.19 -3.98 -12.38
N LEU A 205 3.90 -3.96 -12.06
CA LEU A 205 3.33 -4.93 -11.13
C LEU A 205 3.44 -6.36 -11.68
N PRO A 206 3.61 -7.38 -10.83
CA PRO A 206 3.52 -8.76 -11.26
C PRO A 206 2.14 -9.02 -11.90
N LYS A 207 2.12 -9.83 -12.96
CA LYS A 207 0.89 -10.09 -13.74
C LYS A 207 0.05 -11.23 -13.18
N SER A 208 0.59 -12.01 -12.26
CA SER A 208 -0.08 -13.16 -11.65
C SER A 208 0.48 -13.49 -10.27
N LEU A 209 -0.32 -14.21 -9.48
CA LEU A 209 0.11 -14.75 -8.19
C LEU A 209 1.19 -15.84 -8.36
N PHE A 210 0.99 -16.75 -9.32
CA PHE A 210 1.86 -17.88 -9.63
C PHE A 210 2.14 -17.96 -11.14
N GLY A 211 3.08 -18.82 -11.55
CA GLY A 211 3.23 -19.24 -12.96
C GLY A 211 4.46 -18.67 -13.70
N GLY A 212 5.52 -18.31 -12.98
CA GLY A 212 6.80 -17.90 -13.56
C GLY A 212 7.68 -17.15 -12.56
N ASP A 213 8.93 -16.86 -12.94
CA ASP A 213 9.90 -16.17 -12.08
C ASP A 213 9.49 -14.74 -11.72
N GLU A 214 8.65 -14.14 -12.57
CA GLU A 214 8.10 -12.79 -12.43
C GLU A 214 6.73 -12.78 -11.72
N SER A 215 6.26 -13.93 -11.21
CA SER A 215 5.02 -14.01 -10.43
C SER A 215 5.21 -13.43 -9.04
N ALA A 216 4.14 -12.91 -8.43
CA ALA A 216 4.23 -12.31 -7.09
C ALA A 216 4.77 -13.27 -6.03
N TYR A 217 4.44 -14.57 -6.13
CA TYR A 217 5.02 -15.60 -5.26
C TYR A 217 6.53 -15.74 -5.47
N ALA A 218 6.98 -15.96 -6.71
CA ALA A 218 8.41 -16.18 -7.01
C ALA A 218 9.26 -14.95 -6.66
N LEU A 219 8.77 -13.76 -6.95
CA LEU A 219 9.44 -12.51 -6.60
C LEU A 219 9.58 -12.32 -5.10
N PHE A 220 8.53 -12.63 -4.33
CA PHE A 220 8.61 -12.56 -2.87
C PHE A 220 9.51 -13.65 -2.29
N GLU A 221 9.46 -14.87 -2.83
CA GLU A 221 10.29 -16.00 -2.42
C GLU A 221 11.79 -15.69 -2.61
N HIS A 222 12.18 -15.22 -3.79
CA HIS A 222 13.57 -14.89 -4.12
C HIS A 222 14.02 -13.54 -3.53
N GLY A 223 13.09 -12.60 -3.34
CA GLY A 223 13.39 -11.25 -2.85
C GLY A 223 13.84 -11.24 -1.38
N VAL A 224 15.03 -10.72 -1.11
CA VAL A 224 15.63 -10.73 0.24
C VAL A 224 15.34 -9.46 1.05
N TRP A 225 14.79 -8.41 0.43
CA TRP A 225 14.62 -7.11 1.09
C TRP A 225 13.75 -7.20 2.35
N PHE A 226 12.58 -7.86 2.26
CA PHE A 226 11.61 -7.91 3.35
C PHE A 226 12.20 -8.55 4.62
N GLU A 227 12.82 -9.72 4.48
CA GLU A 227 13.42 -10.43 5.62
C GLU A 227 14.64 -9.71 6.16
N ASN A 228 15.51 -9.20 5.27
CA ASN A 228 16.72 -8.49 5.69
C ASN A 228 16.39 -7.20 6.42
N LYS A 229 15.38 -6.46 5.97
CA LYS A 229 14.99 -5.19 6.60
C LYS A 229 14.46 -5.42 8.02
N ILE A 230 13.54 -6.38 8.19
CA ILE A 230 13.00 -6.72 9.51
C ILE A 230 14.12 -7.24 10.43
N ASN A 231 15.00 -8.09 9.92
CA ASN A 231 16.15 -8.59 10.67
C ASN A 231 17.09 -7.45 11.11
N ALA A 232 17.38 -6.49 10.22
CA ALA A 232 18.22 -5.34 10.53
C ALA A 232 17.60 -4.45 11.60
N VAL A 233 16.29 -4.17 11.53
CA VAL A 233 15.58 -3.39 12.54
C VAL A 233 15.59 -4.10 13.90
N ALA A 234 15.32 -5.40 13.92
CA ALA A 234 15.38 -6.21 15.15
C ALA A 234 16.79 -6.21 15.77
N GLN A 235 17.84 -6.35 14.95
CA GLN A 235 19.22 -6.27 15.42
C GLN A 235 19.58 -4.89 15.95
N TYR A 236 19.15 -3.82 15.27
CA TYR A 236 19.36 -2.45 15.73
C TYR A 236 18.68 -2.20 17.09
N ALA A 237 17.44 -2.68 17.26
CA ALA A 237 16.72 -2.57 18.53
C ALA A 237 17.40 -3.32 19.68
N LEU A 238 17.97 -4.50 19.40
CA LEU A 238 18.78 -5.27 20.36
C LEU A 238 20.06 -4.52 20.74
N GLN A 239 20.82 -4.02 19.76
CA GLN A 239 22.10 -3.34 20.00
C GLN A 239 21.96 -2.04 20.79
N ASN A 240 20.82 -1.35 20.63
CA ASN A 240 20.56 -0.06 21.26
C ASN A 240 19.62 -0.15 22.48
N ASN A 241 19.28 -1.36 22.95
CA ASN A 241 18.35 -1.58 24.06
C ASN A 241 17.01 -0.85 23.91
N LEU A 242 16.46 -0.84 22.69
CA LEU A 242 15.18 -0.19 22.35
C LEU A 242 13.97 -1.11 22.55
N HIS A 243 14.17 -2.26 23.20
CA HIS A 243 13.10 -3.20 23.56
C HIS A 243 12.61 -2.92 24.97
N GLN A 244 11.33 -3.20 25.22
CA GLN A 244 10.85 -3.23 26.60
C GLN A 244 11.48 -4.42 27.32
N SER A 245 11.70 -4.30 28.63
CA SER A 245 12.41 -5.31 29.44
C SER A 245 11.84 -6.73 29.37
N ASP A 246 10.57 -6.86 28.95
CA ASP A 246 9.84 -8.13 28.85
C ASP A 246 9.72 -8.65 27.40
N GLU A 247 10.23 -7.92 26.40
CA GLU A 247 10.12 -8.30 24.99
C GLU A 247 11.27 -9.20 24.54
N ILE A 248 10.94 -10.42 24.12
CA ILE A 248 11.89 -11.32 23.46
C ILE A 248 12.01 -10.89 21.99
N ILE A 249 13.08 -10.16 21.64
CA ILE A 249 13.42 -9.96 20.23
C ILE A 249 13.96 -11.27 19.66
N VAL A 250 13.18 -11.87 18.76
CA VAL A 250 13.55 -13.11 18.08
C VAL A 250 14.64 -12.81 17.04
N LYS A 251 15.78 -13.52 17.15
CA LYS A 251 16.84 -13.47 16.13
C LYS A 251 16.29 -13.98 14.79
N ASN A 252 16.59 -13.27 13.70
CA ASN A 252 16.13 -13.59 12.35
C ASN A 252 14.59 -13.59 12.18
N LEU A 253 13.89 -12.72 12.92
CA LEU A 253 12.43 -12.58 12.88
C LEU A 253 11.87 -12.42 11.45
N GLY A 254 12.52 -11.61 10.62
CA GLY A 254 12.12 -11.37 9.23
C GLY A 254 12.14 -12.65 8.40
N THR A 255 13.17 -13.47 8.56
CA THR A 255 13.30 -14.76 7.87
C THR A 255 12.23 -15.75 8.32
N LEU A 256 11.95 -15.81 9.63
CA LEU A 256 10.89 -16.65 10.17
C LEU A 256 9.51 -16.21 9.66
N LEU A 257 9.26 -14.91 9.64
CA LEU A 257 7.99 -14.35 9.15
C LEU A 257 7.81 -14.62 7.65
N LYS A 258 8.82 -14.37 6.83
CA LYS A 258 8.78 -14.68 5.38
C LYS A 258 8.48 -16.15 5.14
N LYS A 259 9.16 -17.04 5.86
CA LYS A 259 8.91 -18.49 5.77
C LYS A 259 7.47 -18.84 6.13
N GLU A 260 6.90 -18.25 7.18
CA GLU A 260 5.52 -18.51 7.59
C GLU A 260 4.48 -17.95 6.60
N ILE A 261 4.77 -16.81 5.97
CA ILE A 261 3.95 -16.27 4.88
C ILE A 261 3.97 -17.24 3.69
N LEU A 262 5.15 -17.66 3.24
CA LEU A 262 5.30 -18.55 2.07
C LEU A 262 4.64 -19.93 2.27
N LYS A 263 4.66 -20.47 3.50
CA LYS A 263 3.98 -21.74 3.83
C LYS A 263 2.48 -21.74 3.52
N GLN A 264 1.82 -20.58 3.53
CA GLN A 264 0.39 -20.48 3.22
C GLN A 264 0.08 -20.76 1.75
N TYR A 265 1.11 -20.74 0.89
CA TYR A 265 1.01 -20.92 -0.55
C TYR A 265 1.72 -22.20 -1.04
N GLY A 266 2.57 -22.80 -0.20
CA GLY A 266 3.16 -24.11 -0.46
C GLY A 266 2.10 -25.20 -0.34
N LYS A 267 1.91 -25.96 -1.43
CA LYS A 267 1.21 -27.25 -1.39
C LYS A 267 2.13 -28.34 -0.85
#